data_AF-A0A955F4L9-F1
#
_entry.id   AF-A0A955F4L9-F1
#
_cell.length_a   1.000
_cell.length_b   1.000
_cell.length_c   1.000
_cell.angle_alpha   90.00
_cell.angle_beta   90.00
_cell.angle_gamma   90.00
#
_symmetry.space_group_name_H-M   'P 1'
#
loop_
_entity.id
_entity.type
_entity.pdbx_description
1 polymer ?
#
loop_
_entity_poly.entity_id
_entity_poly.type
_entity_poly.pdbx_seq_one_letter_code
_entity_poly.pdbx_strand_id
1 'polypeptide(L)'
;MLKRPESEAGFVIITVMFMVVVIAVLSISYLGASFEYGRATSFENDLARARLAADEGVHLSLAELKTGADLQGDGLGNLIFAGADTRQIVVAAQDLGGGLYRIRSTGNVNQTSQAVDCIAQLLPPTALTLNARAAVTAEGPVVTSGNINVDGRDWDEWGAFIQGAGVFGIS
;
A
#
# COMPACT_ATOMS: atom_id res chain seq x y z
N MET A 1 60.10 -1.36 -59.90
CA MET A 1 59.35 -1.64 -58.66
C MET A 1 58.97 -0.30 -58.03
N LEU A 2 57.83 0.29 -58.41
CA LEU A 2 57.39 1.59 -57.88
C LEU A 2 56.70 1.35 -56.54
N LYS A 3 57.37 1.76 -55.45
CA LYS A 3 56.80 1.83 -54.11
C LYS A 3 55.87 3.03 -54.08
N ARG A 4 54.55 2.82 -54.11
CA ARG A 4 53.58 3.92 -53.95
C ARG A 4 53.77 4.51 -52.54
N PRO A 5 53.87 5.84 -52.37
CA PRO A 5 53.80 6.44 -51.06
C PRO A 5 52.36 6.29 -50.56
N GLU A 6 52.15 5.40 -49.59
CA GLU A 6 50.91 5.41 -48.82
C GLU A 6 50.85 6.74 -48.08
N SER A 7 49.92 7.60 -48.47
CA SER A 7 49.70 8.90 -47.84
C SER A 7 49.22 8.67 -46.40
N GLU A 8 50.11 8.82 -45.43
CA GLU A 8 49.81 8.72 -43.99
C GLU A 8 48.60 9.58 -43.61
N ALA A 9 48.44 10.75 -44.26
CA ALA A 9 47.30 11.64 -44.06
C ALA A 9 45.96 11.00 -44.49
N GLY A 10 45.93 10.24 -45.59
CA GLY A 10 44.72 9.55 -46.05
C GLY A 10 44.29 8.45 -45.09
N PHE A 11 45.25 7.70 -44.53
CA PHE A 11 44.99 6.67 -43.53
C PHE A 11 44.42 7.26 -42.23
N VAL A 12 44.95 8.38 -41.77
CA VAL A 12 44.44 9.08 -40.57
C VAL A 12 42.99 9.54 -40.76
N ILE A 13 42.66 10.14 -41.91
CA ILE A 13 41.29 10.60 -42.18
C ILE A 13 40.30 9.43 -42.20
N ILE A 14 40.65 8.33 -42.86
CA ILE A 14 39.81 7.12 -42.90
C ILE A 14 39.61 6.55 -41.50
N THR A 15 40.67 6.49 -40.69
CA THR A 15 40.62 5.99 -39.31
C THR A 15 39.73 6.86 -38.42
N VAL A 16 39.84 8.18 -38.52
CA VAL A 16 39.00 9.12 -37.77
C VAL A 16 37.54 9.01 -38.20
N MET A 17 37.25 8.95 -39.50
CA MET A 17 35.87 8.76 -39.97
C MET A 17 35.28 7.44 -39.49
N PHE A 18 36.07 6.35 -39.52
CA PHE A 18 35.64 5.06 -38.99
C PHE A 18 35.32 5.14 -37.49
N MET A 19 36.19 5.78 -36.69
CA MET A 19 35.93 6.01 -35.26
C MET A 19 34.64 6.80 -35.02
N VAL A 20 34.40 7.86 -35.79
CA VAL A 20 33.17 8.67 -35.67
C VAL A 20 31.93 7.83 -35.99
N VAL A 21 31.97 6.99 -37.03
CA VAL A 21 30.88 6.08 -37.38
C VAL A 21 30.63 5.06 -36.26
N VAL A 22 31.69 4.46 -35.69
CA VAL A 22 31.57 3.52 -34.57
C VAL A 22 30.94 4.20 -33.35
N ILE A 23 31.38 5.41 -33.00
CA ILE A 23 30.80 6.18 -31.88
C ILE A 23 29.33 6.50 -32.15
N ALA A 24 28.97 6.89 -33.38
CA ALA A 24 27.60 7.18 -33.76
C ALA A 24 26.69 5.94 -33.63
N VAL A 25 27.14 4.78 -34.10
CA VAL A 25 26.40 3.50 -33.95
C VAL A 25 26.21 3.15 -32.48
N LEU A 26 27.27 3.22 -31.68
CA LEU A 26 27.18 2.95 -30.23
C LEU A 26 26.22 3.91 -29.51
N SER A 27 26.22 5.19 -29.91
CA SER A 27 25.34 6.21 -29.33
C SER A 27 23.87 5.93 -29.65
N ILE A 28 23.57 5.52 -30.88
CA ILE A 28 22.20 5.13 -31.30
C ILE A 28 21.74 3.88 -30.53
N SER A 29 22.60 2.86 -30.41
CA SER A 29 22.28 1.66 -29.63
C SER A 29 22.03 1.97 -28.16
N TYR A 30 22.84 2.83 -27.55
CA TYR A 30 22.67 3.25 -26.15
C TYR A 30 21.36 4.02 -25.94
N LEU A 31 21.02 4.96 -26.83
CA LEU A 31 19.75 5.68 -26.77
C LEU A 31 18.57 4.72 -26.87
N GLY A 32 18.62 3.77 -27.81
CA GLY A 32 17.57 2.74 -27.97
C GLY A 32 17.36 1.94 -26.68
N ALA A 33 18.44 1.38 -26.11
CA ALA A 33 18.37 0.65 -24.86
C ALA A 33 17.83 1.51 -23.71
N SER A 34 18.28 2.76 -23.59
CA SER A 34 17.83 3.70 -22.55
C SER A 34 16.32 3.96 -22.61
N PHE A 35 15.75 4.14 -23.82
CA PHE A 35 14.31 4.29 -23.98
C PHE A 35 13.53 3.03 -23.59
N GLU A 36 14.03 1.85 -23.93
CA GLU A 36 13.40 0.58 -23.56
C GLU A 36 13.41 0.36 -22.04
N TYR A 37 14.55 0.61 -21.39
CA TYR A 37 14.66 0.55 -19.92
C TYR A 37 13.71 1.54 -19.24
N GLY A 38 13.63 2.78 -19.74
CA GLY A 38 12.69 3.77 -19.20
C GLY A 38 11.23 3.30 -19.27
N ARG A 39 10.83 2.68 -20.38
CA ARG A 39 9.47 2.14 -20.55
C ARG A 39 9.21 0.93 -19.64
N ALA A 40 10.18 0.03 -19.50
CA ALA A 40 10.09 -1.12 -18.62
C ALA A 40 9.86 -0.67 -17.16
N THR A 41 10.65 0.29 -16.68
CA THR A 41 10.51 0.83 -15.32
C THR A 41 9.16 1.50 -15.10
N SER A 42 8.65 2.27 -16.08
CA SER A 42 7.31 2.87 -15.95
C SER A 42 6.21 1.82 -15.87
N PHE A 43 6.33 0.73 -16.64
CA PHE A 43 5.39 -0.36 -16.62
C PHE A 43 5.41 -1.13 -15.30
N GLU A 44 6.60 -1.39 -14.73
CA GLU A 44 6.74 -2.01 -13.41
C GLU A 44 6.11 -1.15 -12.29
N ASN A 45 6.33 0.16 -12.34
CA ASN A 45 5.70 1.08 -11.38
C ASN A 45 4.16 1.07 -11.50
N ASP A 46 3.63 1.10 -12.73
CA ASP A 46 2.19 1.04 -12.96
C ASP A 46 1.60 -0.31 -12.51
N LEU A 47 2.34 -1.41 -12.69
CA LEU A 47 1.98 -2.74 -12.21
C LEU A 47 1.90 -2.78 -10.68
N ALA A 48 2.90 -2.23 -10.00
CA ALA A 48 2.93 -2.16 -8.54
C ALA A 48 1.78 -1.29 -8.00
N ARG A 49 1.48 -0.17 -8.65
CA ARG A 49 0.35 0.70 -8.28
C ARG A 49 -0.99 0.02 -8.51
N ALA A 50 -1.16 -0.69 -9.64
CA ALA A 50 -2.36 -1.48 -9.91
C ALA A 50 -2.56 -2.57 -8.85
N ARG A 51 -1.47 -3.22 -8.40
CA ARG A 51 -1.52 -4.21 -7.33
C ARG A 51 -1.94 -3.60 -6.00
N LEU A 52 -1.34 -2.47 -5.60
CA LEU A 52 -1.71 -1.76 -4.37
C LEU A 52 -3.18 -1.32 -4.39
N ALA A 53 -3.68 -0.84 -5.52
CA ALA A 53 -5.08 -0.48 -5.69
C ALA A 53 -6.00 -1.71 -5.53
N ALA A 54 -5.60 -2.86 -6.07
CA ALA A 54 -6.34 -4.10 -5.88
C ALA A 54 -6.36 -4.52 -4.39
N ASP A 55 -5.24 -4.43 -3.68
CA ASP A 55 -5.17 -4.78 -2.26
C ASP A 55 -6.03 -3.81 -1.41
N GLU A 56 -6.02 -2.51 -1.70
CA GLU A 56 -6.89 -1.51 -1.07
C GLU A 56 -8.38 -1.88 -1.24
N GLY A 57 -8.77 -2.31 -2.44
CA GLY A 57 -10.13 -2.79 -2.70
C GLY A 57 -10.54 -3.98 -1.83
N VAL A 58 -9.64 -4.95 -1.62
CA VAL A 58 -9.90 -6.07 -0.70
C VAL A 58 -10.13 -5.57 0.72
N HIS A 59 -9.31 -4.63 1.20
CA HIS A 59 -9.45 -4.08 2.55
C HIS A 59 -10.75 -3.30 2.75
N LEU A 60 -11.17 -2.52 1.76
CA LEU A 60 -12.44 -1.80 1.80
C LEU A 60 -13.63 -2.78 1.80
N SER A 61 -13.61 -3.78 0.93
CA SER A 61 -14.63 -4.83 0.89
C SER A 61 -14.73 -5.59 2.21
N LEU A 62 -13.58 -5.95 2.82
CA LEU A 62 -13.55 -6.56 4.15
C LEU A 62 -14.15 -5.65 5.24
N ALA A 63 -13.93 -4.35 5.16
CA ALA A 63 -14.49 -3.39 6.11
C ALA A 63 -16.01 -3.30 5.98
N GLU A 64 -16.55 -3.26 4.77
CA GLU A 64 -18.01 -3.29 4.53
C GLU A 64 -18.63 -4.60 5.02
N LEU A 65 -18.02 -5.74 4.67
CA LEU A 65 -18.48 -7.05 5.14
C LEU A 65 -18.48 -7.13 6.68
N LYS A 66 -17.47 -6.56 7.34
CA LYS A 66 -17.35 -6.56 8.81
C LYS A 66 -18.36 -5.63 9.48
N THR A 67 -18.60 -4.46 8.91
CA THR A 67 -19.48 -3.44 9.49
C THR A 67 -20.96 -3.66 9.13
N GLY A 68 -21.23 -4.41 8.07
CA GLY A 68 -22.57 -4.55 7.52
C GLY A 68 -23.07 -3.27 6.81
N ALA A 69 -22.20 -2.27 6.61
CA ALA A 69 -22.55 -1.00 5.99
C ALA A 69 -22.17 -1.02 4.52
N ASP A 70 -23.17 -0.90 3.65
CA ASP A 70 -23.01 -0.67 2.23
C ASP A 70 -23.11 0.84 1.97
N LEU A 71 -21.96 1.50 1.79
CA LEU A 71 -21.89 2.95 1.66
C LEU A 71 -22.29 3.44 0.26
N GLN A 72 -22.19 2.58 -0.76
CA GLN A 72 -22.37 2.96 -2.17
C GLN A 72 -23.65 2.39 -2.78
N GLY A 73 -24.30 1.43 -2.14
CA GLY A 73 -25.55 0.81 -2.57
C GLY A 73 -25.37 -0.22 -3.70
N ASP A 74 -24.15 -0.72 -3.90
CA ASP A 74 -23.80 -1.71 -4.93
C ASP A 74 -23.75 -3.15 -4.38
N GLY A 75 -24.17 -3.33 -3.13
CA GLY A 75 -24.26 -4.60 -2.45
C GLY A 75 -23.03 -4.86 -1.59
N LEU A 76 -23.27 -5.52 -0.45
CA LEU A 76 -22.27 -5.69 0.61
C LEU A 76 -20.93 -6.26 0.10
N GLY A 77 -19.85 -5.50 0.24
CA GLY A 77 -18.51 -5.91 -0.14
C GLY A 77 -18.20 -5.80 -1.63
N ASN A 78 -19.15 -5.38 -2.46
CA ASN A 78 -18.87 -4.88 -3.80
C ASN A 78 -18.48 -3.41 -3.69
N LEU A 79 -17.56 -2.97 -4.54
CA LEU A 79 -17.24 -1.55 -4.63
C LEU A 79 -16.69 -1.20 -6.00
N ILE A 80 -17.05 -0.01 -6.48
CA ILE A 80 -16.44 0.61 -7.64
C ILE A 80 -15.90 1.97 -7.23
N PHE A 81 -14.57 2.11 -7.27
CA PHE A 81 -13.91 3.35 -6.89
C PHE A 81 -13.04 3.86 -8.04
N ALA A 82 -13.14 5.16 -8.31
CA ALA A 82 -12.25 5.87 -9.24
C ALA A 82 -11.51 6.98 -8.48
N GLY A 83 -10.18 6.86 -8.38
CA GLY A 83 -9.32 7.84 -7.75
C GLY A 83 -8.94 8.97 -8.71
N ALA A 84 -8.63 10.14 -8.16
CA ALA A 84 -8.17 11.30 -8.93
C ALA A 84 -6.83 11.05 -9.65
N ASP A 85 -6.05 10.06 -9.20
CA ASP A 85 -4.76 9.64 -9.76
C ASP A 85 -4.90 8.60 -10.88
N THR A 86 -6.05 8.55 -11.57
CA THR A 86 -6.41 7.62 -12.67
C THR A 86 -6.54 6.15 -12.28
N ARG A 87 -6.38 5.81 -11.00
CA ARG A 87 -6.63 4.46 -10.51
C ARG A 87 -8.12 4.15 -10.50
N GLN A 88 -8.47 2.94 -10.91
CA GLN A 88 -9.81 2.40 -10.76
C GLN A 88 -9.73 1.08 -10.01
N ILE A 89 -10.66 0.87 -9.08
CA ILE A 89 -10.78 -0.33 -8.28
C ILE A 89 -12.18 -0.87 -8.52
N VAL A 90 -12.26 -2.15 -8.86
CA VAL A 90 -13.52 -2.88 -9.01
C VAL A 90 -13.42 -4.13 -8.15
N VAL A 91 -14.31 -4.26 -7.17
CA VAL A 91 -14.37 -5.42 -6.30
C VAL A 91 -15.71 -6.12 -6.46
N ALA A 92 -15.64 -7.43 -6.57
CA ALA A 92 -16.79 -8.32 -6.52
C ALA A 92 -16.64 -9.25 -5.31
N ALA A 93 -17.57 -9.14 -4.37
CA ALA A 93 -17.73 -10.08 -3.26
C ALA A 93 -18.84 -11.08 -3.58
N GLN A 94 -18.51 -12.36 -3.49
CA GLN A 94 -19.44 -13.46 -3.66
C GLN A 94 -19.61 -14.20 -2.32
N ASP A 95 -20.83 -14.24 -1.80
CA ASP A 95 -21.17 -15.08 -0.66
C ASP A 95 -21.12 -16.56 -1.08
N LEU A 96 -20.33 -17.35 -0.34
CA LEU A 96 -20.19 -18.80 -0.51
C LEU A 96 -21.02 -19.59 0.52
N GLY A 97 -21.68 -18.90 1.44
CA GLY A 97 -22.43 -19.47 2.55
C GLY A 97 -21.58 -19.67 3.81
N GLY A 98 -22.24 -19.78 4.96
CA GLY A 98 -21.58 -20.04 6.25
C GLY A 98 -20.65 -18.91 6.72
N GLY A 99 -20.90 -17.67 6.26
CA GLY A 99 -20.06 -16.52 6.55
C GLY A 99 -18.76 -16.46 5.74
N LEU A 100 -18.62 -17.30 4.70
CA LEU A 100 -17.47 -17.26 3.80
C LEU A 100 -17.78 -16.39 2.58
N TYR A 101 -16.86 -15.50 2.25
CA TYR A 101 -16.95 -14.62 1.09
C TYR A 101 -15.70 -14.80 0.22
N ARG A 102 -15.90 -14.96 -1.09
CA ARG A 102 -14.84 -14.85 -2.08
C ARG A 102 -14.84 -13.42 -2.59
N ILE A 103 -13.72 -12.73 -2.41
CA ILE A 103 -13.54 -11.34 -2.83
C ILE A 103 -12.54 -11.34 -3.97
N ARG A 104 -12.94 -10.79 -5.10
CA ARG A 104 -12.04 -10.51 -6.22
C ARG A 104 -11.95 -9.01 -6.43
N SER A 105 -10.78 -8.45 -6.17
CA SER A 105 -10.49 -7.04 -6.38
C SER A 105 -9.59 -6.87 -7.60
N THR A 106 -9.95 -5.96 -8.49
CA THR A 106 -9.16 -5.61 -9.67
C THR A 106 -8.80 -4.13 -9.61
N GLY A 107 -7.50 -3.86 -9.53
CA GLY A 107 -6.93 -2.53 -9.61
C GLY A 107 -6.43 -2.26 -11.02
N ASN A 108 -6.86 -1.14 -11.60
CA ASN A 108 -6.45 -0.66 -12.90
C ASN A 108 -5.75 0.69 -12.76
N VAL A 109 -4.57 0.83 -13.33
CA VAL A 109 -3.83 2.09 -13.40
C VAL A 109 -3.31 2.25 -14.82
N ASN A 110 -3.67 3.35 -15.48
CA ASN A 110 -3.38 3.58 -16.90
C ASN A 110 -3.87 2.43 -17.80
N GLN A 111 -2.93 1.64 -18.34
CA GLN A 111 -3.19 0.48 -19.22
C GLN A 111 -2.86 -0.85 -18.55
N THR A 112 -2.54 -0.83 -17.25
CA THR A 112 -2.11 -1.99 -16.49
C THR A 112 -3.21 -2.39 -15.52
N SER A 113 -3.48 -3.70 -15.45
CA SER A 113 -4.48 -4.29 -14.57
C SER A 113 -3.86 -5.37 -13.72
N GLN A 114 -4.23 -5.42 -12.44
CA GLN A 114 -3.85 -6.47 -11.51
C GLN A 114 -5.06 -6.89 -10.69
N ALA A 115 -5.17 -8.20 -10.45
CA ALA A 115 -6.26 -8.76 -9.66
C ALA A 115 -5.71 -9.46 -8.41
N VAL A 116 -6.47 -9.36 -7.32
CA VAL A 116 -6.24 -10.02 -6.05
C VAL A 116 -7.50 -10.83 -5.73
N ASP A 117 -7.33 -12.12 -5.51
CA ASP A 117 -8.38 -12.99 -5.00
C ASP A 117 -8.13 -13.27 -3.52
N CYS A 118 -9.16 -13.08 -2.70
CA CYS A 118 -9.15 -13.31 -1.27
C CYS A 118 -10.36 -14.16 -0.87
N ILE A 119 -10.20 -15.03 0.12
CA ILE A 119 -11.31 -15.71 0.78
C ILE A 119 -11.35 -15.19 2.21
N ALA A 120 -12.46 -14.58 2.58
CA ALA A 120 -12.70 -14.02 3.89
C ALA A 120 -13.74 -14.86 4.63
N GLN A 121 -13.57 -15.02 5.95
CA GLN A 121 -14.58 -15.62 6.82
C GLN A 121 -15.02 -14.60 7.85
N LEU A 122 -16.31 -14.26 7.87
CA LEU A 122 -16.93 -13.57 8.98
C LEU A 122 -17.11 -14.56 10.12
N LEU A 123 -16.25 -14.44 11.13
CA LEU A 123 -16.47 -15.12 12.39
C LEU A 123 -17.53 -14.33 13.17
N PRO A 124 -18.54 -15.00 13.75
CA PRO A 124 -19.45 -14.33 14.67
C PRO A 124 -18.63 -13.72 15.80
N PRO A 125 -19.05 -12.56 16.34
CA PRO A 125 -18.34 -11.91 17.43
C PRO A 125 -18.32 -12.85 18.63
N THR A 126 -17.23 -13.60 18.79
CA THR A 126 -16.90 -14.22 20.08
C THR A 126 -16.73 -13.06 21.04
N ALA A 127 -17.58 -13.01 22.05
CA ALA A 127 -17.39 -12.14 23.20
C ALA A 127 -16.06 -12.53 23.85
N LEU A 128 -14.97 -11.94 23.36
CA LEU A 128 -13.70 -11.95 24.02
C LEU A 128 -13.88 -11.03 25.21
N THR A 129 -14.28 -11.63 26.34
CA THR A 129 -14.29 -10.98 27.64
C THR A 129 -12.85 -10.73 28.06
N LEU A 130 -12.20 -9.80 27.37
CA LEU A 130 -10.97 -9.22 27.85
C LEU A 130 -11.40 -8.35 29.03
N ASN A 131 -10.97 -8.72 30.24
CA ASN A 131 -10.91 -7.75 31.34
C ASN A 131 -9.91 -6.67 30.91
N ALA A 132 -10.38 -5.69 30.13
CA ALA A 132 -9.58 -4.61 29.61
C ALA A 132 -9.09 -3.78 30.81
N ARG A 133 -7.88 -4.07 31.26
CA ARG A 133 -7.12 -3.17 32.12
C ARG A 133 -6.54 -2.09 31.22
N ALA A 134 -7.23 -0.96 31.11
CA ALA A 134 -6.66 0.23 30.51
C ALA A 134 -5.82 0.93 31.58
N ALA A 135 -4.51 1.06 31.35
CA ALA A 135 -3.66 1.96 32.13
C ALA A 135 -3.54 3.26 31.32
N VAL A 136 -3.91 4.39 31.93
CA VAL A 136 -3.65 5.71 31.36
C VAL A 136 -2.33 6.19 31.93
N THR A 137 -1.27 6.15 31.12
CA THR A 137 0.02 6.77 31.47
C THR A 137 0.10 8.11 30.76
N ALA A 138 0.14 9.19 31.53
CA ALA A 138 0.34 10.53 31.01
C ALA A 138 1.66 11.09 31.55
N GLU A 139 2.52 11.58 30.66
CA GLU A 139 3.79 12.24 31.01
C GLU A 139 3.61 13.76 31.21
N GLY A 140 2.38 14.22 31.45
CA GLY A 140 2.01 15.61 31.62
C GLY A 140 0.73 15.79 32.46
N PRO A 141 0.38 17.03 32.82
CA PRO A 141 -0.77 17.29 33.69
C PRO A 141 -2.07 16.83 33.03
N VAL A 142 -2.74 15.87 33.66
CA VAL A 142 -4.07 15.39 33.26
C VAL A 142 -5.10 16.27 33.97
N VAL A 143 -5.84 17.05 33.20
CA VAL A 143 -6.98 17.82 33.73
C VAL A 143 -8.24 17.00 33.48
N THR A 144 -8.79 16.40 34.53
CA THR A 144 -10.08 15.71 34.47
C THR A 144 -11.19 16.62 34.97
N SER A 145 -12.16 16.95 34.12
CA SER A 145 -13.37 17.66 34.54
C SER A 145 -14.45 16.66 34.98
N GLY A 146 -14.54 16.40 36.27
CA GLY A 146 -15.57 15.53 36.86
C GLY A 146 -15.04 14.59 37.95
N ASN A 147 -15.94 13.84 38.58
CA ASN A 147 -15.59 12.86 39.61
C ASN A 147 -15.00 11.60 38.94
N ILE A 148 -13.80 11.20 39.36
CA ILE A 148 -13.26 9.88 39.02
C ILE A 148 -13.86 8.89 40.01
N ASN A 149 -14.64 7.93 39.50
CA ASN A 149 -15.22 6.89 40.32
C ASN A 149 -14.21 5.73 40.39
N VAL A 150 -13.55 5.59 41.53
CA VAL A 150 -12.51 4.59 41.75
C VAL A 150 -13.17 3.32 42.26
N ASP A 151 -12.93 2.19 41.59
CA ASP A 151 -13.57 0.90 41.90
C ASP A 151 -12.94 0.16 43.10
N GLY A 152 -11.99 0.81 43.77
CA GLY A 152 -11.32 0.30 44.97
C GLY A 152 -10.24 -0.74 44.67
N ARG A 153 -9.68 -0.76 43.45
CA ARG A 153 -8.53 -1.62 43.07
C ARG A 153 -7.24 -0.83 42.80
N ASP A 154 -7.16 0.39 43.32
CA ASP A 154 -6.01 1.28 43.17
C ASP A 154 -4.85 0.88 44.09
N TRP A 155 -3.66 1.18 43.63
CA TRP A 155 -2.40 0.96 44.34
C TRP A 155 -1.75 2.32 44.56
N ASP A 156 -1.25 2.59 45.76
CA ASP A 156 -0.50 3.80 46.04
C ASP A 156 0.90 3.76 45.38
N GLU A 157 1.63 4.88 45.46
CA GLU A 157 2.99 5.02 44.93
C GLU A 157 4.02 4.07 45.59
N TRP A 158 3.65 3.43 46.71
CA TRP A 158 4.46 2.45 47.42
C TRP A 158 3.98 1.01 47.20
N GLY A 159 2.99 0.81 46.32
CA GLY A 159 2.45 -0.52 45.98
C GLY A 159 1.59 -1.14 47.08
N ALA A 160 0.99 -0.33 47.96
CA ALA A 160 -0.04 -0.79 48.89
C ALA A 160 -1.44 -0.67 48.28
N PHE A 161 -2.29 -1.64 48.57
CA PHE A 161 -3.66 -1.70 48.08
C PHE A 161 -4.56 -0.70 48.82
N ILE A 162 -5.14 0.26 48.10
CA ILE A 162 -6.09 1.22 48.68
C ILE A 162 -7.48 0.60 48.64
N GLN A 163 -7.98 0.14 49.78
CA GLN A 163 -9.22 -0.62 49.88
C GLN A 163 -10.46 0.29 50.04
N GLY A 164 -11.39 0.22 49.08
CA GLY A 164 -12.74 0.79 49.17
C GLY A 164 -13.18 1.58 47.93
N ALA A 165 -14.45 1.44 47.53
CA ALA A 165 -15.03 2.28 46.48
C ALA A 165 -15.12 3.72 46.99
N GLY A 166 -14.49 4.66 46.29
CA GLY A 166 -14.38 6.05 46.72
C GLY A 166 -14.50 7.01 45.55
N VAL A 167 -14.90 8.25 45.85
CA VAL A 167 -14.83 9.36 44.91
C VAL A 167 -13.60 10.16 45.28
N PHE A 168 -12.60 10.16 44.39
CA PHE A 168 -11.47 11.09 44.54
C PHE A 168 -11.95 12.46 44.06
N GLY A 169 -12.32 13.32 45.02
CA GLY A 169 -12.56 14.74 44.76
C GLY A 169 -11.23 15.42 44.56
N ILE A 170 -10.90 15.76 43.31
CA ILE A 170 -9.75 16.60 43.00
C ILE A 170 -10.22 18.05 43.18
N SER A 171 -9.67 18.75 44.18
CA SER A 171 -9.79 20.22 44.29
C SER A 171 -8.80 20.92 43.38
#